data_AF-A0A7C7XCB0-F1
#
_entry.id   AF-A0A7C7XCB0-F1
#
_cell.length_a   1.000
_cell.length_b   1.000
_cell.length_c   1.000
_cell.angle_alpha   90.00
_cell.angle_beta   90.00
_cell.angle_gamma   90.00
#
_symmetry.space_group_name_H-M   'P 1'
#
loop_
_entity.id
_entity.type
_entity.pdbx_description
1 polymer ?
#
loop_
_entity_poly.entity_id
_entity_poly.type
_entity_poly.pdbx_seq_one_letter_code
_entity_poly.pdbx_strand_id
1 'polypeptide(L)'
;MRNLKNRMRRKDRAWPGRFDLAPLDSVRTVREFDERFTAPHHGFRDADDYYYRASSLRVIDQVRVPTLIVSAEDDPFVPPEQFDDPEVASNPHIAVQVTPYGGHCGYYAGATPGFDGYWAERRIVEFAREHCQSVA
;
A
#
# COMPACT_ATOMS: atom_id res chain seq x y z
N MET A 1 12.30 8.86 7.79
CA MET A 1 11.97 10.15 8.48
C MET A 1 12.53 11.42 7.86
N ARG A 2 13.84 11.58 7.62
CA ARG A 2 14.42 12.84 7.07
C ARG A 2 13.69 13.39 5.83
N ASN A 3 13.43 12.52 4.86
CA ASN A 3 12.73 12.90 3.62
C ASN A 3 11.29 13.35 3.86
N LEU A 4 10.59 12.71 4.80
CA LEU A 4 9.21 13.04 5.16
C LEU A 4 9.13 14.41 5.84
N LYS A 5 10.07 14.70 6.76
CA LYS A 5 10.21 16.04 7.37
C LYS A 5 10.53 17.11 6.33
N ASN A 6 11.47 16.84 5.43
CA ASN A 6 11.82 17.76 4.35
C ASN A 6 10.61 18.01 3.42
N ARG A 7 9.80 16.98 3.13
CA ARG A 7 8.57 17.14 2.35
C ARG A 7 7.59 18.09 3.06
N MET A 8 7.45 18.00 4.37
CA MET A 8 6.59 18.91 5.13
C MET A 8 7.10 20.36 5.11
N ARG A 9 8.42 20.56 5.30
CA ARG A 9 9.04 21.90 5.14
C ARG A 9 8.85 22.47 3.73
N ARG A 10 8.91 21.62 2.69
CA ARG A 10 8.61 22.05 1.30
C ARG A 10 7.15 22.46 1.13
N LYS A 11 6.21 21.73 1.74
CA LYS A 11 4.78 22.07 1.70
C LYS A 11 4.51 23.39 2.40
N ASP A 12 5.06 23.61 3.59
CA ASP A 12 4.92 24.89 4.31
C ASP A 12 5.48 26.07 3.53
N ARG A 13 6.66 25.94 2.90
CA ARG A 13 7.18 27.00 2.02
C ARG A 13 6.25 27.31 0.84
N ALA A 14 5.52 26.33 0.31
CA ALA A 14 4.58 26.53 -0.79
C ALA A 14 3.23 27.10 -0.31
N TRP A 15 2.83 26.80 0.93
CA TRP A 15 1.60 27.29 1.57
C TRP A 15 1.89 27.75 3.00
N PRO A 16 2.50 28.93 3.17
CA PRO A 16 2.93 29.40 4.49
C PRO A 16 1.78 29.50 5.48
N GLY A 17 1.98 29.00 6.70
CA GLY A 17 0.98 29.06 7.77
C GLY A 17 -0.16 28.06 7.65
N ARG A 18 -0.15 27.19 6.63
CA ARG A 18 -1.15 26.11 6.47
C ARG A 18 -0.86 24.90 7.34
N PHE A 19 0.40 24.68 7.73
CA PHE A 19 0.84 23.51 8.46
C PHE A 19 1.53 23.92 9.76
N ASP A 20 1.14 23.31 10.88
CA ASP A 20 1.87 23.48 12.14
C ASP A 20 3.13 22.60 12.11
N LEU A 21 4.30 23.23 11.96
CA LEU A 21 5.58 22.52 11.95
C LEU A 21 6.21 22.36 13.35
N ALA A 22 5.61 22.90 14.40
CA ALA A 22 6.16 22.82 15.76
C ALA A 22 6.54 21.38 16.19
N PRO A 23 5.72 20.33 15.93
CA PRO A 23 6.08 18.97 16.32
C PRO A 23 7.07 18.30 15.36
N LEU A 24 7.41 18.88 14.20
CA LEU A 24 8.08 18.18 13.12
C LEU A 24 9.43 17.58 13.53
N ASP A 25 10.20 18.28 14.35
CA ASP A 25 11.52 17.83 14.77
C ASP A 25 11.49 16.74 15.84
N SER A 26 10.41 16.65 16.64
CA SER A 26 10.24 15.58 17.63
C SER A 26 9.80 14.25 17.02
N VAL A 27 9.11 14.24 15.87
CA VAL A 27 8.63 13.00 15.22
C VAL A 27 9.77 12.05 14.85
N ARG A 28 9.69 10.79 15.29
CA ARG A 28 10.67 9.71 15.07
C ARG A 28 10.14 8.53 14.27
N THR A 29 8.82 8.32 14.24
CA THR A 29 8.21 7.18 13.53
C THR A 29 7.22 7.66 12.46
N VAL A 30 6.86 6.77 11.53
CA VAL A 30 5.81 7.04 10.53
C VAL A 30 4.46 7.20 11.23
N ARG A 31 4.15 6.36 12.22
CA ARG A 31 2.92 6.48 13.01
C ARG A 31 2.81 7.80 13.76
N GLU A 32 3.88 8.29 14.37
CA GLU A 32 3.88 9.64 14.98
C GLU A 32 3.72 10.76 13.94
N PHE A 33 4.25 10.56 12.73
CA PHE A 33 4.02 11.51 11.64
C PHE A 33 2.54 11.49 11.23
N ASP A 34 1.94 10.31 11.16
CA ASP A 34 0.54 10.17 10.80
C ASP A 34 -0.36 10.78 11.88
N GLU A 35 -0.05 10.58 13.15
CA GLU A 35 -0.72 11.21 14.30
C GLU A 35 -0.70 12.74 14.21
N ARG A 36 0.47 13.32 13.93
CA ARG A 36 0.68 14.78 14.02
C ARG A 36 0.35 15.54 12.74
N PHE A 37 0.44 14.89 11.59
CA PHE A 37 0.32 15.53 10.29
C PHE A 37 -0.72 14.86 9.39
N THR A 38 -0.65 13.55 9.16
CA THR A 38 -1.55 12.90 8.20
C THR A 38 -2.99 12.93 8.68
N ALA A 39 -3.27 12.40 9.86
CA ALA A 39 -4.61 12.31 10.43
C ALA A 39 -5.33 13.68 10.50
N PRO A 40 -4.80 14.71 11.19
CA PRO A 40 -5.50 15.98 11.34
C PRO A 40 -5.69 16.72 10.01
N HIS A 41 -4.72 16.64 9.09
CA HIS A 41 -4.84 17.31 7.79
C HIS A 41 -5.86 16.66 6.86
N HIS A 42 -6.19 15.39 7.09
CA HIS A 42 -7.13 14.63 6.28
C HIS A 42 -8.47 14.35 6.99
N GLY A 43 -8.73 15.00 8.13
CA GLY A 43 -10.01 14.89 8.83
C GLY A 43 -10.21 13.59 9.62
N PHE A 44 -9.10 12.94 10.00
CA PHE A 44 -9.11 11.84 10.96
C PHE A 44 -8.82 12.37 12.36
N ARG A 45 -9.36 11.69 13.37
CA ARG A 45 -9.20 12.09 14.77
C ARG A 45 -7.74 11.96 15.23
N ASP A 46 -7.11 10.86 14.88
CA ASP A 46 -5.76 10.44 15.27
C ASP A 46 -5.23 9.38 14.28
N ALA A 47 -4.03 8.86 14.49
CA ALA A 47 -3.44 7.84 13.64
C ALA A 47 -4.27 6.55 13.63
N ASP A 48 -4.90 6.18 14.74
CA ASP A 48 -5.71 4.96 14.82
C ASP A 48 -7.01 5.09 14.04
N ASP A 49 -7.70 6.23 14.15
CA ASP A 49 -8.87 6.56 13.34
C ASP A 49 -8.51 6.59 11.85
N TYR A 50 -7.33 7.11 11.51
CA TYR A 50 -6.80 7.07 10.14
C TYR A 50 -6.63 5.63 9.66
N TYR A 51 -5.84 4.79 10.33
CA TYR A 51 -5.62 3.41 9.90
C TYR A 51 -6.91 2.59 9.89
N TYR A 52 -7.81 2.82 10.83
CA TYR A 52 -9.10 2.12 10.88
C TYR A 52 -10.00 2.49 9.70
N ARG A 53 -10.21 3.78 9.43
CA ARG A 53 -11.14 4.26 8.39
C ARG A 53 -10.56 4.18 6.97
N ALA A 54 -9.24 4.28 6.84
CA ALA A 54 -8.55 4.20 5.54
C ALA A 54 -8.19 2.76 5.14
N SER A 55 -8.36 1.78 6.02
CA SER A 55 -8.07 0.38 5.70
C SER A 55 -9.07 -0.20 4.70
N SER A 56 -8.55 -0.84 3.65
CA SER A 56 -9.34 -1.60 2.68
C SER A 56 -9.93 -2.88 3.27
N LEU A 57 -9.36 -3.41 4.36
CA LEU A 57 -9.82 -4.64 4.99
C LEU A 57 -11.30 -4.55 5.39
N ARG A 58 -11.77 -3.35 5.75
CA ARG A 58 -13.17 -3.09 6.17
C ARG A 58 -14.22 -3.27 5.06
N VAL A 59 -13.78 -3.37 3.81
CA VAL A 59 -14.64 -3.48 2.63
C VAL A 59 -14.15 -4.55 1.66
N ILE A 60 -13.12 -5.33 2.03
CA ILE A 60 -12.50 -6.31 1.13
C ILE A 60 -13.44 -7.49 0.85
N ASP A 61 -14.32 -7.79 1.80
CA ASP A 61 -15.42 -8.73 1.69
C ASP A 61 -16.42 -8.34 0.59
N GLN A 62 -16.42 -7.08 0.13
CA GLN A 62 -17.31 -6.56 -0.92
C GLN A 62 -16.72 -6.68 -2.33
N VAL A 63 -15.48 -7.17 -2.48
CA VAL A 63 -14.90 -7.42 -3.82
C VAL A 63 -15.72 -8.52 -4.53
N ARG A 64 -16.22 -8.20 -5.73
CA ARG A 64 -17.04 -9.11 -6.58
C ARG A 64 -16.44 -9.38 -7.96
N VAL A 65 -15.27 -8.81 -8.24
CA VAL A 65 -14.55 -8.99 -9.51
C VAL A 65 -13.23 -9.69 -9.24
N PRO A 66 -12.73 -10.52 -10.18
CA PRO A 66 -11.43 -11.16 -10.03
C PRO A 66 -10.35 -10.13 -9.67
N THR A 67 -9.73 -10.33 -8.52
CA THR A 67 -8.74 -9.42 -7.93
C THR A 67 -7.51 -10.21 -7.54
N LEU A 68 -6.35 -9.76 -8.02
CA LEU A 68 -5.06 -10.29 -7.62
C LEU A 68 -4.40 -9.34 -6.63
N ILE A 69 -4.05 -9.85 -5.45
CA ILE A 69 -3.20 -9.18 -4.46
C ILE A 69 -1.81 -9.79 -4.56
N VAL A 70 -0.81 -8.97 -4.84
CA VAL A 70 0.60 -9.37 -4.83
C VAL A 70 1.29 -8.69 -3.65
N SER A 71 1.89 -9.49 -2.78
CA SER A 71 2.68 -9.01 -1.63
C SER A 71 4.01 -9.74 -1.53
N ALA A 72 4.88 -9.31 -0.62
CA ALA A 72 6.12 -9.98 -0.29
C ALA A 72 6.27 -10.20 1.21
N GLU A 73 6.97 -11.27 1.59
CA GLU A 73 7.29 -11.58 3.00
C GLU A 73 8.24 -10.55 3.62
N ASP A 74 9.06 -9.89 2.81
CA ASP A 74 10.05 -8.90 3.25
C ASP A 74 9.57 -7.44 3.12
N ASP A 75 8.28 -7.19 2.89
CA ASP A 75 7.75 -5.84 2.79
C ASP A 75 7.83 -5.11 4.16
N PRO A 76 8.56 -3.97 4.26
CA PRO A 76 8.78 -3.29 5.53
C PRO A 76 7.56 -2.45 5.99
N PHE A 77 6.50 -2.36 5.18
CA PHE A 77 5.31 -1.57 5.46
C PHE A 77 4.04 -2.40 5.58
N VAL A 78 3.95 -3.53 4.85
CA VAL A 78 2.73 -4.33 4.69
C VAL A 78 3.02 -5.77 5.12
N PRO A 79 2.83 -6.12 6.41
CA PRO A 79 3.08 -7.48 6.89
C PRO A 79 2.20 -8.51 6.17
N PRO A 80 2.74 -9.66 5.72
CA PRO A 80 1.99 -10.63 4.92
C PRO A 80 0.80 -11.27 5.68
N GLU A 81 0.85 -11.31 7.00
CA GLU A 81 -0.15 -11.97 7.85
C GLU A 81 -1.53 -11.29 7.75
N GLN A 82 -1.59 -10.04 7.30
CA GLN A 82 -2.87 -9.35 7.08
C GLN A 82 -3.71 -9.99 5.98
N PHE A 83 -3.09 -10.77 5.08
CA PHE A 83 -3.80 -11.46 4.01
C PHE A 83 -4.36 -12.83 4.45
N ASP A 84 -4.01 -13.30 5.65
CA ASP A 84 -4.65 -14.46 6.31
C ASP A 84 -5.98 -14.09 6.96
N ASP A 85 -6.38 -12.82 6.93
CA ASP A 85 -7.66 -12.36 7.44
C ASP A 85 -8.81 -13.16 6.78
N PRO A 86 -9.78 -13.66 7.56
CA PRO A 86 -10.88 -14.47 7.02
C PRO A 86 -11.67 -13.79 5.89
N GLU A 87 -11.83 -12.46 5.92
CA GLU A 87 -12.55 -11.72 4.88
C GLU A 87 -11.79 -11.72 3.55
N VAL A 88 -10.46 -11.82 3.59
CA VAL A 88 -9.61 -12.00 2.40
C VAL A 88 -9.63 -13.46 1.98
N ALA A 89 -9.29 -14.37 2.90
CA ALA A 89 -9.08 -15.79 2.61
C ALA A 89 -10.35 -16.51 2.15
N SER A 90 -11.53 -16.08 2.61
CA SER A 90 -12.81 -16.69 2.24
C SER A 90 -13.44 -16.10 0.97
N ASN A 91 -12.93 -14.97 0.45
CA ASN A 91 -13.51 -14.33 -0.73
C ASN A 91 -13.04 -15.02 -2.02
N PRO A 92 -13.91 -15.72 -2.77
CA PRO A 92 -13.51 -16.48 -3.95
C PRO A 92 -13.08 -15.60 -5.13
N HIS A 93 -13.33 -14.28 -5.06
CA HIS A 93 -12.89 -13.34 -6.08
C HIS A 93 -11.47 -12.80 -5.85
N ILE A 94 -10.87 -13.12 -4.70
CA ILE A 94 -9.54 -12.62 -4.32
C ILE A 94 -8.54 -13.77 -4.40
N ALA A 95 -7.50 -13.57 -5.21
CA ALA A 95 -6.30 -14.40 -5.20
C ALA A 95 -5.16 -13.63 -4.53
N VAL A 96 -4.53 -14.23 -3.53
CA VAL A 96 -3.36 -13.65 -2.86
C VAL A 96 -2.11 -14.40 -3.32
N GLN A 97 -1.07 -13.67 -3.71
CA GLN A 97 0.23 -14.21 -4.05
C GLN A 97 1.32 -13.48 -3.25
N VAL A 98 1.83 -14.17 -2.22
CA VAL A 98 2.94 -13.69 -1.41
C VAL A 98 4.24 -14.28 -1.96
N THR A 99 5.21 -13.43 -2.28
CA THR A 99 6.55 -13.85 -2.73
C THR A 99 7.57 -13.76 -1.59
N PRO A 100 8.67 -14.56 -1.60
CA PRO A 100 9.70 -14.44 -0.57
C PRO A 100 10.41 -13.09 -0.55
N TYR A 101 10.50 -12.46 -1.73
CA TYR A 101 11.14 -11.17 -1.93
C TYR A 101 10.29 -10.30 -2.86
N GLY A 102 10.37 -9.00 -2.68
CA GLY A 102 9.70 -8.01 -3.52
C GLY A 102 9.20 -6.85 -2.69
N GLY A 103 7.92 -6.49 -2.88
CA GLY A 103 7.22 -5.53 -2.03
C GLY A 103 7.33 -4.09 -2.52
N HIS A 104 7.42 -3.17 -1.57
CA HIS A 104 7.27 -1.73 -1.79
C HIS A 104 8.15 -1.14 -2.92
N CYS A 105 9.33 -1.70 -3.18
CA CYS A 105 10.28 -1.21 -4.19
C CYS A 105 10.16 -1.91 -5.55
N GLY A 106 9.25 -2.88 -5.69
CA GLY A 106 9.00 -3.61 -6.94
C GLY A 106 9.36 -5.08 -6.88
N TYR A 107 8.88 -5.83 -7.88
CA TYR A 107 9.07 -7.27 -8.00
C TYR A 107 9.89 -7.57 -9.25
N TYR A 108 11.19 -7.79 -9.06
CA TYR A 108 12.13 -8.02 -10.14
C TYR A 108 12.68 -9.44 -10.08
N ALA A 109 12.91 -10.01 -11.26
CA ALA A 109 13.55 -11.30 -11.43
C ALA A 109 14.65 -11.20 -12.52
N GLY A 110 15.49 -12.24 -12.60
CA GLY A 110 16.50 -12.31 -13.64
C GLY A 110 15.86 -12.36 -15.03
N ALA A 111 16.23 -11.42 -15.91
CA ALA A 111 15.77 -11.41 -17.30
C ALA A 111 16.28 -12.65 -18.05
N THR A 112 15.44 -13.18 -18.94
CA THR A 112 15.75 -14.33 -19.81
C THR A 112 15.26 -14.04 -21.23
N PRO A 113 15.66 -14.82 -22.26
CA PRO A 113 15.06 -14.68 -23.58
C PRO A 113 13.53 -14.82 -23.51
N GLY A 114 12.81 -13.74 -23.81
CA GLY A 114 11.35 -13.69 -23.71
C GLY A 114 10.79 -13.24 -22.35
N PHE A 115 11.64 -12.78 -21.43
CA PHE A 115 11.24 -12.18 -20.16
C PHE A 115 12.17 -11.02 -19.79
N ASP A 116 11.61 -9.84 -19.60
CA ASP A 116 12.33 -8.60 -19.32
C ASP A 116 12.72 -8.41 -17.84
N GLY A 117 12.35 -9.33 -16.97
CA GLY A 117 12.65 -9.28 -15.54
C GLY A 117 11.60 -8.56 -14.68
N TYR A 118 10.58 -7.95 -15.30
CA TYR A 118 9.50 -7.24 -14.61
C TYR A 118 8.39 -8.22 -14.22
N TRP A 119 8.60 -8.90 -13.09
CA TRP A 119 7.80 -10.05 -12.70
C TRP A 119 6.34 -9.67 -12.38
N ALA A 120 6.13 -8.59 -11.61
CA ALA A 120 4.77 -8.18 -11.24
C ALA A 120 3.95 -7.77 -12.47
N GLU A 121 4.56 -7.02 -13.38
CA GLU A 121 3.93 -6.54 -14.60
C GLU A 121 3.50 -7.71 -15.49
N ARG A 122 4.39 -8.70 -15.66
CA ARG A 122 4.06 -9.94 -16.35
C ARG A 122 2.88 -10.65 -15.69
N ARG A 123 2.93 -10.83 -14.36
CA ARG A 123 1.90 -11.53 -13.59
C ARG A 123 0.54 -10.84 -13.68
N ILE A 124 0.52 -9.50 -13.63
CA ILE A 124 -0.69 -8.67 -13.80
C ILE A 124 -1.32 -8.90 -15.17
N VAL A 125 -0.51 -8.90 -16.24
CA VAL A 125 -1.00 -9.15 -17.61
C VAL A 125 -1.53 -10.57 -17.76
N GLU A 126 -0.86 -11.57 -17.19
CA GLU A 126 -1.33 -12.96 -17.18
C GLU A 126 -2.67 -13.08 -16.46
N PHE A 127 -2.80 -12.51 -15.26
CA PHE A 127 -4.05 -12.49 -14.50
C PHE A 127 -5.20 -11.83 -15.26
N ALA A 128 -4.94 -10.68 -15.89
CA ALA A 128 -5.93 -9.99 -16.70
C ALA A 128 -6.36 -10.83 -17.91
N ARG A 129 -5.45 -11.54 -18.58
CA ARG A 129 -5.80 -12.43 -19.70
C ARG A 129 -6.67 -13.61 -19.26
N GLU A 130 -6.37 -14.21 -18.11
CA GLU A 130 -7.14 -15.32 -17.53
C GLU A 130 -8.61 -14.93 -17.26
N HIS A 131 -8.85 -13.67 -16.88
CA HIS A 131 -10.17 -13.23 -16.39
C HIS A 131 -10.93 -12.29 -17.34
N CYS A 132 -10.27 -11.71 -18.34
CA CYS A 132 -10.90 -10.84 -19.35
C CYS A 132 -11.29 -11.58 -20.64
N GLN A 133 -11.02 -12.89 -20.76
CA GLN A 133 -11.45 -13.69 -21.91
C GLN A 133 -12.89 -14.20 -21.74
N SER A 134 -13.87 -13.29 -21.84
CA SER A 134 -15.28 -13.64 -22.08
C SER A 134 -16.08 -12.50 -22.70
N VAL A 135 -15.53 -11.85 -23.73
CA VAL A 135 -16.33 -11.03 -24.65
C VAL A 135 -15.97 -11.46 -26.07
N ALA A 136 -16.60 -12.54 -26.52
CA ALA A 136 -16.74 -12.91 -27.92
C ALA A 136 -18.24 -13.09 -28.21
#